data_AF-A0A940HIG6-F1
#
_entry.id   AF-A0A940HIG6-F1
#
_cell.length_a   1.000
_cell.length_b   1.000
_cell.length_c   1.000
_cell.angle_alpha   90.00
_cell.angle_beta   90.00
_cell.angle_gamma   90.00
#
_symmetry.space_group_name_H-M   'P 1'
#
loop_
_entity.id
_entity.type
_entity.pdbx_description
1 polymer ?
#
loop_
_entity_poly.entity_id
_entity_poly.type
_entity_poly.pdbx_seq_one_letter_code
_entity_poly.pdbx_strand_id
1 'polypeptide(L)' 'IDIIKRVSEAVTIPVIASGGAAKIEDFKEAVIEGKASAVAAGSMFIFQRPHNAVLISYPDSEELKSKLYSFL' A
#
# COMPACT_ATOMS: atom_id res chain seq x y z
N ILE A 1 -6.58 -1.06 9.01
CA ILE A 1 -5.56 -0.44 9.90
C ILE A 1 -5.42 -1.17 11.24
N ASP A 2 -6.50 -1.37 12.01
CA ASP A 2 -6.43 -2.00 13.36
C ASP A 2 -5.58 -3.28 13.44
N ILE A 3 -5.85 -4.28 12.58
CA ILE A 3 -5.11 -5.55 12.57
C ILE A 3 -3.61 -5.36 12.30
N ILE A 4 -3.27 -4.44 11.39
CA ILE A 4 -1.88 -4.16 11.02
C ILE A 4 -1.15 -3.62 12.25
N LYS A 5 -1.76 -2.65 12.94
CA LYS A 5 -1.19 -2.06 14.17
C LYS A 5 -0.96 -3.09 15.25
N ARG A 6 -1.97 -3.91 15.55
CA ARG A 6 -1.90 -4.92 16.61
C ARG A 6 -0.81 -5.95 16.35
N VAL A 7 -0.65 -6.40 15.10
CA VAL A 7 0.41 -7.35 14.73
C VAL A 7 1.78 -6.67 14.77
N SER A 8 1.93 -5.49 14.17
CA SER A 8 3.19 -4.74 14.15
C SER A 8 3.71 -4.38 15.55
N GLU A 9 2.82 -4.08 16.50
CA GLU A 9 3.20 -3.80 17.89
C GLU A 9 3.51 -5.06 18.71
N ALA A 10 3.00 -6.23 18.30
CA ALA A 10 3.18 -7.49 19.02
C ALA A 10 4.49 -8.23 18.67
N VAL A 11 5.13 -7.88 17.56
CA VAL A 11 6.34 -8.56 17.07
C VAL A 11 7.50 -7.59 16.88
N THR A 12 8.72 -8.09 17.05
CA THR A 12 9.95 -7.30 16.82
C THR A 12 10.50 -7.45 15.39
N ILE A 13 9.97 -8.40 14.63
CA ILE A 13 10.34 -8.61 13.22
C ILE A 13 9.57 -7.65 12.31
N PRO A 14 10.14 -7.24 11.15
CA PRO A 14 9.44 -6.39 10.21
C PRO A 14 8.13 -7.00 9.70
N VAL A 15 7.07 -6.19 9.63
CA VAL A 15 5.75 -6.61 9.14
C VAL A 15 5.45 -5.93 7.82
N ILE A 16 5.03 -6.72 6.83
CA ILE A 16 4.56 -6.23 5.53
C ILE A 16 3.03 -6.29 5.51
N ALA A 17 2.37 -5.15 5.35
CA ALA A 17 0.93 -5.12 5.12
C ALA A 17 0.63 -5.46 3.65
N SER A 18 -0.17 -6.50 3.41
CA SER A 18 -0.52 -6.94 2.05
C SER A 18 -2.02 -7.19 1.92
N GLY A 19 -2.65 -6.51 0.96
CA GLY A 19 -4.08 -6.64 0.66
C GLY A 19 -4.94 -5.47 1.15
N GLY A 20 -5.97 -5.13 0.37
CA GLY A 20 -6.96 -4.10 0.70
C GLY A 20 -6.66 -2.68 0.23
N ALA A 21 -5.50 -2.43 -0.40
CA ALA A 21 -5.16 -1.11 -0.93
C ALA A 21 -5.93 -0.79 -2.23
N ALA A 22 -6.57 0.38 -2.27
CA ALA A 22 -7.32 0.93 -3.40
C ALA A 22 -6.71 2.24 -3.93
N LYS A 23 -6.00 3.00 -3.09
CA LYS A 23 -5.36 4.28 -3.42
C LYS A 23 -4.00 4.41 -2.73
N ILE A 24 -3.14 5.32 -3.23
CA ILE A 24 -1.77 5.51 -2.72
C ILE A 24 -1.78 5.91 -1.23
N GLU A 25 -2.80 6.64 -0.78
CA GLU A 25 -2.96 7.08 0.60
C GLU A 25 -3.13 5.89 1.57
N ASP A 26 -3.66 4.75 1.12
CA ASP A 26 -3.81 3.55 1.95
C ASP A 26 -2.45 3.00 2.38
N PHE A 27 -1.40 3.20 1.55
CA PHE A 27 -0.03 2.84 1.90
C PHE A 27 0.49 3.67 3.08
N LYS A 28 0.19 4.97 3.05
CA LYS A 28 0.56 5.89 4.14
C LYS A 28 -0.13 5.49 5.44
N GLU A 29 -1.43 5.22 5.41
CA GLU A 29 -2.18 4.80 6.60
C GLU A 29 -1.62 3.48 7.17
N ALA A 30 -1.31 2.50 6.31
CA ALA A 30 -0.74 1.22 6.75
C ALA A 30 0.64 1.37 7.44
N VAL A 31 1.49 2.28 6.97
CA VAL A 31 2.83 2.51 7.54
C VAL A 31 2.76 3.41 8.78
N ILE A 32 2.06 4.55 8.70
CA ILE A 32 2.05 5.56 9.76
C ILE A 32 1.14 5.13 10.92
N GLU A 33 -0.12 4.78 10.63
CA GLU A 33 -1.08 4.40 11.66
C GLU A 33 -0.98 2.91 12.01
N GLY A 34 -0.81 2.06 10.98
CA GLY A 34 -0.67 0.62 11.12
C GLY A 34 0.71 0.14 11.57
N LYS A 35 1.72 1.03 11.59
CA LYS A 35 3.12 0.70 11.98
C LYS A 35 3.76 -0.42 11.16
N ALA A 36 3.24 -0.70 9.96
CA ALA A 36 3.87 -1.67 9.07
C ALA A 36 5.24 -1.17 8.62
N SER A 37 6.20 -2.09 8.50
CA SER A 37 7.54 -1.77 7.99
C SER A 37 7.54 -1.57 6.48
N ALA A 38 6.63 -2.22 5.76
CA ALA A 38 6.42 -2.04 4.34
C ALA A 38 4.98 -2.40 3.92
N VAL A 39 4.64 -2.10 2.67
CA VAL A 39 3.34 -2.40 2.07
C VAL A 39 3.52 -3.15 0.76
N ALA A 40 2.54 -3.99 0.41
CA ALA A 40 2.44 -4.66 -0.89
C ALA A 40 1.02 -4.57 -1.44
N ALA A 41 0.90 -4.32 -2.74
CA ALA A 41 -0.37 -4.30 -3.46
C ALA A 41 -0.28 -5.13 -4.76
N GLY A 42 -1.40 -5.71 -5.15
CA GLY A 42 -1.52 -6.50 -6.38
C GLY A 42 -2.57 -5.90 -7.31
N SER A 43 -3.85 -6.03 -6.93
CA SER A 43 -4.99 -5.56 -7.72
C SER A 43 -4.95 -4.07 -8.06
N MET A 44 -4.35 -3.24 -7.20
CA MET A 44 -4.18 -1.81 -7.46
C MET A 44 -3.30 -1.51 -8.69
N PHE A 45 -2.38 -2.41 -9.05
CA PHE A 45 -1.52 -2.26 -10.22
C PHE A 45 -2.11 -2.91 -11.48
N ILE A 46 -3.33 -3.44 -11.42
CA ILE A 46 -3.94 -4.18 -12.52
C ILE A 46 -5.18 -3.43 -13.02
N PHE A 47 -5.19 -3.10 -14.31
CA PHE A 47 -6.39 -2.55 -14.94
C PHE A 47 -7.38 -3.68 -15.26
N GLN A 48 -8.52 -3.74 -14.55
CA GLN A 48 -9.58 -4.72 -14.81
C GLN A 48 -10.67 -4.12 -15.72
N ARG A 49 -10.79 -4.63 -16.97
CA ARG A 49 -11.93 -4.37 -17.86
C ARG A 49 -12.53 -5.69 -18.39
N PRO A 50 -13.81 -5.71 -18.80
CA PRO A 50 -14.55 -6.94 -19.07
C PRO A 50 -13.97 -7.89 -20.13
N HIS A 51 -13.08 -7.41 -21.01
CA HIS A 51 -12.67 -8.15 -22.22
C HIS A 51 -11.18 -8.13 -22.57
N ASN A 52 -10.26 -7.63 -21.72
CA ASN A 52 -8.83 -7.55 -22.08
C ASN A 52 -7.90 -7.98 -20.93
N ALA A 53 -6.72 -8.49 -21.33
CA ALA A 53 -5.64 -9.04 -20.53
C ALA A 53 -5.24 -8.25 -19.27
N VAL A 54 -4.49 -8.91 -18.37
CA VAL A 54 -3.85 -8.26 -17.20
C VAL A 54 -2.88 -7.19 -17.70
N LEU A 55 -3.30 -5.93 -17.69
CA LEU A 55 -2.42 -4.80 -17.93
C LEU A 55 -1.86 -4.35 -16.58
N ILE A 56 -0.57 -4.56 -16.39
CA ILE A 56 0.18 -4.04 -15.25
C ILE A 56 0.44 -2.56 -15.51
N SER A 57 -0.03 -1.71 -14.61
CA SER A 57 0.19 -0.26 -14.63
C SER A 57 0.65 0.20 -13.25
N TYR A 58 1.69 1.03 -13.23
CA TYR A 58 2.16 1.67 -12.02
C TYR A 58 1.73 3.14 -11.97
N PRO A 59 1.45 3.69 -10.77
CA PRO A 59 1.26 5.11 -10.61
C PRO A 59 2.51 5.88 -11.03
N ASP A 60 2.32 7.12 -11.45
CA ASP A 60 3.40 8.01 -11.84
C ASP A 60 4.34 8.27 -10.64
N SER A 61 5.65 8.37 -10.91
CA SER A 61 6.65 8.53 -9.84
C SER A 61 6.52 9.87 -9.11
N GLU A 62 6.10 10.94 -9.79
CA GLU A 62 5.89 12.24 -9.16
C GLU A 62 4.62 12.23 -8.31
N GLU A 63 3.56 11.55 -8.76
CA GLU A 63 2.37 11.31 -7.95
C GLU A 63 2.72 10.52 -6.68
N LEU A 64 3.50 9.44 -6.80
CA LEU A 64 3.96 8.65 -5.65
C LEU A 64 4.76 9.51 -4.67
N LYS A 65 5.72 10.31 -5.16
CA LYS A 65 6.52 11.18 -4.29
C LYS A 65 5.66 12.22 -3.58
N SER A 66 4.75 12.87 -4.30
CA SER A 66 3.84 13.84 -3.73
C SER A 66 2.95 13.21 -2.65
N LYS A 67 2.34 12.06 -2.92
CA LYS A 67 1.39 11.44 -2.00
C LYS A 67 2.02 10.63 -0.86
N LEU A 68 3.26 10.17 -1.00
CA LEU A 68 3.95 9.37 0.01
C LEU A 68 5.04 10.13 0.79
N TYR A 69 5.63 11.17 0.21
CA TYR A 69 6.79 11.85 0.80
C TYR A 69 6.60 13.35 1.01
N SER A 70 5.52 13.99 0.54
CA SER A 70 5.31 15.44 0.72
C SER A 70 5.15 15.90 2.19
N PHE A 71 5.17 14.98 3.14
CA PHE A 71 5.06 15.23 4.59
C PHE A 71 6.29 14.75 5.38
N LEU A 72 7.34 14.31 4.68
CA LEU A 72 8.71 14.17 5.20
C LEU A 72 9.50 15.44 4.87
#